data_AF-A0A935QWY7-F1
#
_entry.id   AF-A0A935QWY7-F1
#
_cell.length_a   1.000
_cell.length_b   1.000
_cell.length_c   1.000
_cell.angle_alpha   90.00
_cell.angle_beta   90.00
_cell.angle_gamma   90.00
#
_symmetry.space_group_name_H-M   'P 1'
#
loop_
_entity.id
_entity.type
_entity.pdbx_description
1 polymer ?
#
loop_
_entity_poly.entity_id
_entity_poly.type
_entity_poly.pdbx_seq_one_letter_code
_entity_poly.pdbx_strand_id
1 'polypeptide(L)'
;MTKTAPKSGNLPITLATWMYLLAERGHLPLDPELRAALDALSVGVQRETADLEALGQSLVGAVALKVGEDTSFEAVHRLALGLYGEERVDSALGAGSRDLRARNARRYQFSHNLPWIACIIDRFPDGQVGAHWVMVEQVTDVVTIMDPYPWDDVDEETSMPVVDFMVKWELAGANSLRLS
;
A
#
# COMPACT_ATOMS: atom_id res chain seq x y z
N MET A 1 -17.69 -11.48 20.46
CA MET A 1 -16.51 -10.64 20.19
C MET A 1 -15.42 -11.55 19.66
N THR A 2 -15.45 -11.80 18.35
CA THR A 2 -14.43 -12.55 17.64
C THR A 2 -13.19 -11.66 17.60
N LYS A 3 -12.08 -12.11 18.19
CA LYS A 3 -10.79 -11.44 18.01
C LYS A 3 -10.55 -11.34 16.51
N THR A 4 -10.50 -10.11 15.99
CA THR A 4 -10.00 -9.83 14.65
C THR A 4 -8.67 -10.57 14.53
N ALA A 5 -8.56 -11.39 13.48
CA ALA A 5 -7.30 -12.04 13.17
C ALA A 5 -6.20 -10.96 13.14
N PRO A 6 -4.97 -11.26 13.57
CA PRO A 6 -3.87 -10.32 13.39
C PRO A 6 -3.90 -9.81 11.96
N LYS A 7 -3.90 -8.47 11.76
CA LYS A 7 -3.79 -7.82 10.45
C LYS A 7 -2.41 -8.18 9.86
N SER A 8 -2.23 -9.43 9.42
CA SER A 8 -1.16 -9.78 8.51
C SER A 8 -1.39 -8.91 7.28
N GLY A 9 -0.41 -8.06 6.93
CA GLY A 9 -0.58 -7.07 5.87
C GLY A 9 -1.17 -7.73 4.63
N ASN A 10 -2.48 -7.53 4.44
CA ASN A 10 -3.23 -8.20 3.40
C ASN A 10 -2.88 -7.44 2.14
N LEU A 11 -1.97 -8.02 1.35
CA LEU A 11 -1.43 -7.38 0.17
C LEU A 11 -2.55 -6.93 -0.80
N PRO A 12 -3.57 -7.75 -1.11
CA PRO A 12 -4.73 -7.29 -1.87
C PRO A 12 -5.39 -6.03 -1.34
N ILE A 13 -5.58 -5.95 -0.01
CA ILE A 13 -6.18 -4.79 0.64
C ILE A 13 -5.25 -3.58 0.55
N THR A 14 -3.96 -3.76 0.85
CA THR A 14 -2.94 -2.68 0.77
C THR A 14 -2.86 -2.12 -0.66
N LEU A 15 -2.86 -2.99 -1.67
CA LEU A 15 -2.84 -2.60 -3.07
C LEU A 15 -4.15 -1.93 -3.50
N ALA A 16 -5.31 -2.45 -3.09
CA ALA A 16 -6.60 -1.82 -3.38
C ALA A 16 -6.67 -0.38 -2.84
N THR A 17 -6.25 -0.18 -1.60
CA THR A 17 -6.22 1.13 -0.95
C THR A 17 -5.21 2.05 -1.62
N TRP A 18 -4.01 1.55 -1.95
CA TRP A 18 -3.03 2.31 -2.72
C TRP A 18 -3.58 2.75 -4.08
N MET A 19 -4.21 1.83 -4.83
CA MET A 19 -4.84 2.12 -6.12
C MET A 19 -5.95 3.16 -6.00
N TYR A 20 -6.78 3.08 -4.96
CA TYR A 20 -7.85 4.03 -4.70
C TYR A 20 -7.29 5.45 -4.47
N LEU A 21 -6.31 5.60 -3.58
CA LEU A 21 -5.70 6.92 -3.31
C LEU A 21 -4.95 7.50 -4.52
N LEU A 22 -4.39 6.64 -5.36
CA LEU A 22 -3.79 7.04 -6.64
C LEU A 22 -4.86 7.49 -7.63
N ALA A 23 -5.98 6.78 -7.74
CA ALA A 23 -7.10 7.10 -8.61
C ALA A 23 -7.73 8.45 -8.26
N GLU A 24 -7.93 8.75 -6.97
CA GLU A 24 -8.39 10.05 -6.47
C GLU A 24 -7.47 11.21 -6.90
N ARG A 25 -6.22 10.91 -7.22
CA ARG A 25 -5.22 11.88 -7.72
C ARG A 25 -4.99 11.79 -9.23
N GLY A 26 -5.86 11.08 -9.96
CA GLY A 26 -5.83 10.95 -11.42
C GLY A 26 -4.92 9.85 -11.97
N HIS A 27 -4.37 8.99 -11.11
CA HIS A 27 -3.51 7.87 -11.50
C HIS A 27 -4.31 6.56 -11.55
N LEU A 28 -4.92 6.27 -12.71
CA LEU A 28 -5.74 5.07 -12.92
C LEU A 28 -4.91 3.89 -13.43
N PRO A 29 -5.17 2.64 -12.96
CA PRO A 29 -4.53 1.43 -13.48
C PRO A 29 -4.96 1.19 -14.93
N LEU A 30 -4.18 0.51 -15.76
CA LEU A 30 -4.46 0.19 -17.17
C LEU A 30 -5.54 -0.90 -17.30
N ASP A 31 -5.74 -1.71 -16.26
CA ASP A 31 -6.72 -2.80 -16.23
C ASP A 31 -8.16 -2.24 -16.19
N PRO A 32 -9.03 -2.57 -17.18
CA PRO A 32 -10.39 -2.07 -17.24
C PRO A 32 -11.29 -2.52 -16.09
N GLU A 33 -11.09 -3.72 -15.55
CA GLU A 33 -11.90 -4.26 -14.44
C GLU A 33 -11.61 -3.48 -13.16
N LEU A 34 -10.33 -3.23 -12.88
CA LEU A 34 -9.92 -2.41 -11.74
C LEU A 34 -10.37 -0.95 -11.88
N ARG A 35 -10.31 -0.36 -13.08
CA ARG A 35 -10.86 0.98 -13.33
C ARG A 35 -12.35 1.04 -13.02
N ALA A 36 -13.13 0.07 -13.51
CA ALA A 36 -14.57 0.04 -13.27
C ALA A 36 -14.90 -0.09 -11.76
N ALA A 37 -14.13 -0.90 -11.02
CA ALA A 37 -14.29 -1.01 -9.57
C ALA A 37 -13.96 0.30 -8.83
N LEU A 38 -12.88 0.97 -9.23
CA LEU A 38 -12.48 2.28 -8.67
C LEU A 38 -13.52 3.37 -8.96
N ASP A 39 -14.03 3.43 -10.20
CA ASP A 39 -15.08 4.37 -10.60
C ASP A 39 -16.37 4.14 -9.80
N ALA A 40 -16.77 2.88 -9.62
CA ALA A 40 -17.94 2.52 -8.82
C ALA A 40 -17.78 2.96 -7.36
N LEU A 41 -16.60 2.74 -6.77
CA LEU A 41 -16.29 3.18 -5.40
C LEU A 41 -16.31 4.71 -5.27
N SER A 42 -15.67 5.44 -6.18
CA SER A 42 -15.65 6.92 -6.16
C SER A 42 -17.05 7.52 -6.31
N VAL A 43 -17.90 6.95 -7.19
CA VAL A 43 -19.31 7.34 -7.32
C VAL A 43 -20.10 7.03 -6.05
N GLY A 44 -19.84 5.89 -5.41
CA GLY A 44 -20.45 5.52 -4.13
C GLY A 44 -20.12 6.54 -3.03
N VAL A 45 -18.86 6.95 -2.92
CA VAL A 45 -18.38 7.95 -1.94
C VAL A 45 -19.05 9.30 -2.17
N GLN A 46 -19.08 9.78 -3.42
CA GLN A 46 -19.71 11.06 -3.78
C GLN A 46 -21.22 11.09 -3.50
N ARG A 47 -21.88 9.93 -3.50
CA ARG A 47 -23.32 9.80 -3.29
C ARG A 47 -23.68 9.40 -1.86
N GLU A 48 -22.69 9.28 -0.97
CA GLU A 48 -22.86 8.84 0.42
C GLU A 48 -23.73 7.57 0.52
N THR A 49 -23.47 6.60 -0.36
CA THR A 49 -24.25 5.35 -0.40
C THR A 49 -23.95 4.48 0.81
N ALA A 50 -24.94 3.74 1.31
CA ALA A 50 -24.74 2.80 2.43
C ALA A 50 -23.85 1.58 2.08
N ASP A 51 -23.60 1.32 0.80
CA ASP A 51 -22.92 0.10 0.31
C ASP A 51 -21.41 0.28 0.06
N LEU A 52 -20.76 1.28 0.67
CA LEU A 52 -19.31 1.55 0.46
C LEU A 52 -18.42 0.36 0.83
N GLU A 53 -18.75 -0.34 1.92
CA GLU A 53 -18.02 -1.54 2.33
C GLU A 53 -18.06 -2.62 1.24
N ALA A 54 -19.23 -2.85 0.63
CA ALA A 54 -19.40 -3.83 -0.43
C ALA A 54 -18.63 -3.44 -1.71
N LEU A 55 -18.60 -2.15 -2.05
CA LEU A 55 -17.80 -1.63 -3.16
C LEU A 55 -16.30 -1.78 -2.90
N GLY A 56 -15.84 -1.46 -1.69
CA GLY A 56 -14.45 -1.65 -1.26
C GLY A 56 -14.04 -3.13 -1.32
N GLN A 57 -14.86 -4.03 -0.79
CA GLN A 57 -14.63 -5.47 -0.87
C GLN A 57 -14.60 -5.99 -2.32
N SER A 58 -15.41 -5.41 -3.21
CA SER A 58 -15.37 -5.74 -4.63
C SER A 58 -14.03 -5.38 -5.28
N LEU A 59 -13.49 -4.18 -4.98
CA LEU A 59 -12.15 -3.78 -5.43
C LEU A 59 -11.07 -4.71 -4.87
N VAL A 60 -11.12 -5.02 -3.56
CA VAL A 60 -10.18 -5.95 -2.92
C VAL A 60 -10.22 -7.33 -3.58
N GLY A 61 -11.41 -7.85 -3.87
CA GLY A 61 -11.59 -9.12 -4.57
C GLY A 61 -10.99 -9.09 -5.97
N ALA A 62 -11.21 -8.02 -6.73
CA ALA A 62 -10.62 -7.85 -8.05
C ALA A 62 -9.08 -7.80 -7.99
N VAL A 63 -8.51 -7.09 -7.01
CA VAL A 63 -7.05 -7.04 -6.80
C VAL A 63 -6.51 -8.41 -6.38
N ALA A 64 -7.19 -9.14 -5.49
CA ALA A 64 -6.77 -10.46 -5.02
C ALA A 64 -6.62 -11.46 -6.18
N LEU A 65 -7.52 -11.40 -7.16
CA LEU A 65 -7.44 -12.23 -8.38
C LEU A 65 -6.20 -11.90 -9.23
N LYS A 66 -5.70 -10.66 -9.19
CA LYS A 66 -4.49 -10.25 -9.93
C LYS A 66 -3.20 -10.55 -9.17
N VAL A 67 -3.21 -10.47 -7.84
CA VAL A 67 -2.05 -10.78 -6.98
C VAL A 67 -1.69 -12.26 -7.03
N GLY A 68 -2.69 -13.15 -6.95
CA GLY A 68 -2.43 -14.59 -6.84
C GLY A 68 -1.80 -14.98 -5.50
N GLU A 69 -1.04 -16.08 -5.49
CA GLU A 69 -0.43 -16.64 -4.26
C GLU A 69 1.00 -16.12 -3.98
N ASP A 70 1.69 -15.62 -5.01
CA ASP A 70 3.06 -15.14 -4.89
C ASP A 70 3.08 -13.66 -4.44
N THR A 71 3.55 -13.45 -3.21
CA THR A 71 3.61 -12.13 -2.56
C THR A 71 5.04 -11.55 -2.52
N SER A 72 5.98 -12.17 -3.25
CA SER A 72 7.36 -11.70 -3.38
C SER A 72 7.45 -10.30 -4.01
N PHE A 73 8.56 -9.61 -3.75
CA PHE A 73 8.79 -8.29 -4.34
C PHE A 73 8.73 -8.32 -5.87
N GLU A 74 9.33 -9.32 -6.49
CA GLU A 74 9.39 -9.49 -7.93
C GLU A 74 7.99 -9.67 -8.55
N ALA A 75 7.12 -10.43 -7.89
CA ALA A 75 5.74 -10.62 -8.31
C ALA A 75 4.92 -9.33 -8.19
N VAL A 76 4.99 -8.65 -7.03
CA VAL A 76 4.25 -7.40 -6.78
C VAL A 76 4.75 -6.27 -7.68
N HIS A 77 6.06 -6.16 -7.90
CA HIS A 77 6.64 -5.18 -8.80
C HIS A 77 6.17 -5.42 -10.23
N ARG A 78 6.20 -6.67 -10.72
CA ARG A 78 5.68 -7.02 -12.06
C ARG A 78 4.20 -6.71 -12.21
N LEU A 79 3.40 -6.99 -11.18
CA LEU A 79 1.99 -6.63 -11.16
C LEU A 79 1.82 -5.11 -11.28
N ALA A 80 2.53 -4.32 -10.47
CA ALA A 80 2.45 -2.87 -10.51
C ALA A 80 2.85 -2.31 -11.89
N LEU A 81 3.93 -2.83 -12.48
CA LEU A 81 4.36 -2.46 -13.84
C LEU A 81 3.27 -2.77 -14.89
N GLY A 82 2.64 -3.94 -14.81
CA GLY A 82 1.53 -4.30 -15.69
C GLY A 82 0.29 -3.42 -15.50
N LEU A 83 0.04 -2.95 -14.27
CA LEU A 83 -1.10 -2.11 -13.94
C LEU A 83 -0.88 -0.64 -14.23
N TYR A 84 0.32 -0.10 -14.16
CA TYR A 84 0.55 1.35 -14.31
C TYR A 84 1.49 1.73 -15.45
N GLY A 85 2.13 0.76 -16.08
CA GLY A 85 3.14 0.94 -17.13
C GLY A 85 4.56 1.07 -16.55
N GLU A 86 5.53 0.57 -17.32
CA GLU A 86 6.93 0.47 -16.87
C GLU A 86 7.57 1.82 -16.52
N GLU A 87 7.24 2.86 -17.28
CA GLU A 87 7.77 4.22 -17.08
C GLU A 87 7.23 4.91 -15.81
N ARG A 88 6.13 4.39 -15.24
CA ARG A 88 5.39 5.03 -14.14
C ARG A 88 5.65 4.43 -12.77
N VAL A 89 6.22 3.23 -12.70
CA VAL A 89 6.46 2.53 -11.43
C VAL A 89 7.95 2.50 -11.14
N ASP A 90 8.31 2.87 -9.92
CA ASP A 90 9.70 2.90 -9.47
C ASP A 90 9.83 2.22 -8.09
N SER A 91 11.00 1.62 -7.85
CA SER A 91 11.40 0.98 -6.59
C SER A 91 12.64 1.62 -5.94
N ALA A 92 13.15 2.71 -6.49
CA ALA A 92 14.41 3.34 -6.09
C ALA A 92 14.40 4.00 -4.69
N LEU A 93 13.25 4.09 -3.99
CA LEU A 93 13.22 4.63 -2.62
C LEU A 93 14.12 3.81 -1.69
N GLY A 94 14.21 2.50 -1.91
CA GLY A 94 15.04 1.57 -1.14
C GLY A 94 16.53 1.61 -1.43
N ALA A 95 16.97 2.36 -2.44
CA ALA A 95 18.35 2.31 -2.92
C ALA A 95 19.35 3.05 -2.01
N GLY A 96 20.55 2.47 -1.90
CA GLY A 96 21.71 3.09 -1.24
C GLY A 96 21.72 2.94 0.28
N SER A 97 22.40 3.88 0.95
CA SER A 97 22.54 3.87 2.41
C SER A 97 21.22 4.25 3.10
N ARG A 98 21.10 3.91 4.39
CA ARG A 98 19.94 4.29 5.21
C ARG A 98 19.61 5.79 5.13
N ASP A 99 20.62 6.64 5.23
CA ASP A 99 20.45 8.10 5.12
C ASP A 99 20.01 8.53 3.73
N LEU A 100 20.42 7.81 2.68
CA LEU A 100 19.97 8.09 1.32
C LEU A 100 18.52 7.65 1.12
N ARG A 101 18.14 6.48 1.62
CA ARG A 101 16.74 5.99 1.62
C ARG A 101 15.78 6.97 2.29
N ALA A 102 16.12 7.41 3.50
CA ALA A 102 15.29 8.37 4.24
C ALA A 102 15.13 9.69 3.47
N ARG A 103 16.22 10.18 2.85
CA ARG A 103 16.19 11.36 1.98
C ARG A 103 15.36 11.15 0.73
N ASN A 104 15.46 10.00 0.07
CA ASN A 104 14.68 9.66 -1.12
C ASN A 104 13.17 9.64 -0.80
N ALA A 105 12.78 8.97 0.29
CA ALA A 105 11.39 8.89 0.73
C ALA A 105 10.82 10.29 1.06
N ARG A 106 11.55 11.10 1.83
CA ARG A 106 11.17 12.48 2.16
C ARG A 106 11.05 13.37 0.92
N ARG A 107 12.01 13.26 -0.01
CA ARG A 107 11.98 14.00 -1.28
C ARG A 107 10.77 13.62 -2.11
N TYR A 108 10.46 12.32 -2.21
CA TYR A 108 9.30 11.83 -2.95
C TYR A 108 8.00 12.38 -2.38
N GLN A 109 7.83 12.30 -1.06
CA GLN A 109 6.68 12.85 -0.36
C GLN A 109 6.51 14.35 -0.65
N PHE A 110 7.58 15.14 -0.56
CA PHE A 110 7.51 16.57 -0.81
C PHE A 110 7.18 16.91 -2.27
N SER A 111 7.70 16.16 -3.24
CA SER A 111 7.58 16.51 -4.66
C SER A 111 6.32 15.97 -5.34
N HIS A 112 5.78 14.84 -4.90
CA HIS A 112 4.59 14.22 -5.52
C HIS A 112 3.38 14.22 -4.59
N ASN A 113 3.59 14.18 -3.27
CA ASN A 113 2.51 14.03 -2.28
C ASN A 113 1.58 12.83 -2.58
N LEU A 114 2.17 11.72 -3.05
CA LEU A 114 1.52 10.46 -3.36
C LEU A 114 1.92 9.39 -2.32
N PRO A 115 0.99 8.47 -1.96
CA PRO A 115 1.35 7.33 -1.14
C PRO A 115 2.25 6.37 -1.92
N TRP A 116 3.11 5.67 -1.18
CA TRP A 116 3.94 4.58 -1.70
C TRP A 116 3.84 3.38 -0.77
N ILE A 117 4.20 2.19 -1.26
CA ILE A 117 4.14 0.97 -0.46
C ILE A 117 5.55 0.44 -0.20
N ALA A 118 5.75 -0.11 0.99
CA ALA A 118 6.99 -0.74 1.42
C ALA A 118 6.73 -2.16 1.88
N CYS A 119 7.65 -3.07 1.62
CA CYS A 119 7.66 -4.37 2.27
C CYS A 119 8.49 -4.26 3.55
N ILE A 120 7.95 -4.68 4.69
CA ILE A 120 8.65 -4.65 5.99
C ILE A 120 8.58 -6.02 6.65
N ILE A 121 9.57 -6.35 7.48
CA ILE A 121 9.51 -7.53 8.36
C ILE A 121 8.95 -7.13 9.71
N ASP A 122 7.96 -7.87 10.18
CA ASP A 122 7.31 -7.61 11.46
C ASP A 122 6.97 -8.88 12.24
N ARG A 123 6.74 -8.72 13.53
CA ARG A 123 6.26 -9.80 14.41
C ARG A 123 4.74 -9.71 14.55
N PHE A 124 4.05 -10.71 14.02
CA PHE A 124 2.60 -10.81 14.12
C PHE A 124 2.15 -11.23 15.54
N PRO A 125 0.91 -10.90 15.95
CA PRO A 125 0.34 -11.28 17.25
C PRO A 125 0.35 -12.78 17.59
N ASP A 126 0.39 -13.66 16.60
CA ASP A 126 0.53 -15.11 16.78
C ASP A 126 1.99 -15.54 17.07
N GLY A 127 2.91 -14.58 17.10
CA GLY A 127 4.32 -14.77 17.35
C GLY A 127 5.16 -15.06 16.11
N GLN A 128 4.54 -15.21 14.94
CA GLN A 128 5.28 -15.39 13.67
C GLN A 128 6.00 -14.11 13.29
N VAL A 129 7.16 -14.25 12.66
CA VAL A 129 7.89 -13.13 12.05
C VAL A 129 7.85 -13.33 10.55
N GLY A 130 7.42 -12.30 9.82
CA GLY A 130 7.28 -12.41 8.38
C GLY A 130 7.23 -11.05 7.69
N ALA A 131 7.43 -11.10 6.37
CA ALA A 131 7.31 -9.94 5.52
C ALA A 131 5.83 -9.61 5.27
N HIS A 132 5.50 -8.33 5.22
CA HIS A 132 4.22 -7.86 4.71
C HIS A 132 4.36 -6.46 4.11
N TRP A 133 3.35 -6.06 3.34
CA TRP A 133 3.32 -4.76 2.67
C TRP A 133 2.53 -3.75 3.49
N VAL A 134 3.08 -2.53 3.57
CA VAL A 134 2.48 -1.40 4.26
C VAL A 134 2.40 -0.21 3.31
N MET A 135 1.40 0.63 3.49
CA MET A 135 1.30 1.89 2.77
C MET A 135 1.83 3.04 3.62
N VAL A 136 2.82 3.75 3.09
CA VAL A 136 3.50 4.84 3.77
C VAL A 136 2.96 6.16 3.25
N GLU A 137 2.47 6.99 4.17
CA GLU A 137 1.95 8.32 3.87
C GLU A 137 2.99 9.41 4.13
N GLN A 138 3.64 9.33 5.28
CA GLN A 138 4.50 10.39 5.78
C GLN A 138 5.77 9.83 6.40
N VAL A 139 6.90 10.44 6.08
CA VAL A 139 8.23 10.11 6.60
C VAL A 139 8.85 11.37 7.19
N THR A 140 8.81 11.49 8.51
CA THR A 140 9.51 12.54 9.27
C THR A 140 10.52 11.88 10.22
N ASP A 141 10.56 12.26 11.49
CA ASP A 141 11.21 11.48 12.55
C ASP A 141 10.36 10.26 12.95
N VAL A 142 9.09 10.29 12.57
CA VAL A 142 8.13 9.18 12.65
C VAL A 142 7.66 8.86 11.23
N VAL A 143 7.42 7.57 10.97
CA VAL A 143 6.78 7.08 9.76
C VAL A 143 5.33 6.76 10.07
N THR A 144 4.42 7.40 9.34
CA THR A 144 2.98 7.12 9.39
C THR A 144 2.63 6.11 8.30
N ILE A 145 2.07 4.99 8.74
CA ILE A 145 1.56 3.91 7.90
C ILE A 145 0.04 3.96 7.97
N MET A 146 -0.60 4.03 6.81
CA MET A 146 -2.06 4.01 6.72
C MET A 146 -2.59 2.65 7.14
N ASP A 147 -3.76 2.64 7.79
CA ASP A 147 -4.57 1.43 7.85
C ASP A 147 -4.97 1.01 6.43
N PRO A 148 -4.59 -0.19 5.96
CA PRO A 148 -5.03 -0.63 4.65
C PRO A 148 -6.55 -0.88 4.58
N TYR A 149 -7.30 -0.84 5.70
CA TYR A 149 -8.77 -1.01 5.78
C TYR A 149 -9.54 0.32 5.92
N PRO A 150 -9.52 1.25 4.95
CA PRO A 150 -10.16 2.58 5.09
C PRO A 150 -11.70 2.54 5.13
N TRP A 151 -12.32 1.38 4.93
CA TRP A 151 -13.77 1.16 5.00
C TRP A 151 -14.20 0.45 6.30
N ASP A 152 -13.26 0.08 7.16
CA ASP A 152 -13.58 -0.29 8.54
C ASP A 152 -13.70 1.03 9.32
N ASP A 153 -14.73 1.19 10.14
CA ASP A 153 -15.00 2.42 10.93
C ASP A 153 -13.92 2.69 12.02
N VAL A 154 -12.82 1.94 11.98
CA VAL A 154 -11.70 1.97 12.90
C VAL A 154 -10.49 2.54 12.17
N ASP A 155 -10.33 3.86 12.20
CA ASP A 155 -9.11 4.54 11.76
C ASP A 155 -7.93 4.13 12.64
N GLU A 156 -7.17 3.11 12.22
CA GLU A 156 -5.93 2.66 12.87
C GLU A 156 -4.70 3.12 12.07
N GLU A 157 -4.44 4.43 12.02
CA GLU A 157 -3.11 4.92 11.61
C GLU A 157 -2.05 4.35 12.54
N THR A 158 -1.06 3.66 11.97
CA THR A 158 0.07 3.14 12.74
C THR A 158 1.28 4.02 12.54
N SER A 159 1.82 4.54 13.64
CA SER A 159 3.04 5.35 13.64
C SER A 159 4.19 4.59 14.29
N MET A 160 5.38 4.68 13.71
CA MET A 160 6.60 4.15 14.32
C MET A 160 7.80 5.07 14.10
N PRO A 161 8.81 5.07 15.00
CA PRO A 161 10.04 5.82 14.79
C PRO A 161 10.68 5.48 13.44
N VAL A 162 11.21 6.49 12.75
CA VAL A 162 11.84 6.29 11.43
C VAL A 162 12.98 5.28 11.48
N VAL A 163 13.71 5.22 12.60
CA VAL A 163 14.79 4.24 12.80
C VAL A 163 14.24 2.81 12.81
N ASP A 164 13.13 2.58 13.49
CA ASP A 164 12.50 1.27 13.59
C ASP A 164 11.95 0.83 12.22
N PHE A 165 11.26 1.74 11.53
CA PHE A 165 10.79 1.50 10.16
C PHE A 165 11.95 1.13 9.23
N MET A 166 13.05 1.88 9.27
CA MET A 166 14.21 1.62 8.42
C MET A 166 14.81 0.24 8.69
N VAL A 167 14.90 -0.20 9.95
CA VAL A 167 15.37 -1.54 10.28
C VAL A 167 14.45 -2.61 9.69
N LYS A 168 13.13 -2.48 9.90
CA LYS A 168 12.16 -3.46 9.38
C LYS A 168 12.14 -3.51 7.85
N TRP A 169 12.24 -2.35 7.21
CA TRP A 169 12.29 -2.21 5.77
C TRP A 169 13.58 -2.81 5.19
N GLU A 170 14.72 -2.56 5.83
CA GLU A 170 16.02 -3.14 5.44
C GLU A 170 16.06 -4.66 5.58
N LEU A 171 15.46 -5.20 6.65
CA LEU A 171 15.31 -6.65 6.84
C LEU A 171 14.49 -7.29 5.71
N ALA A 172 13.54 -6.55 5.13
CA ALA A 172 12.76 -6.97 3.96
C ALA A 172 13.44 -6.65 2.61
N GLY A 173 14.73 -6.29 2.60
CA GLY A 173 15.48 -5.97 1.40
C GLY A 173 15.33 -4.53 0.92
N ALA A 174 14.76 -3.64 1.72
CA ALA A 174 14.40 -2.27 1.36
C ALA A 174 13.46 -2.19 0.13
N ASN A 175 12.61 -3.20 -0.04
CA ASN A 175 11.70 -3.28 -1.17
C ASN A 175 10.56 -2.26 -1.03
N SER A 176 10.29 -1.50 -2.11
CA SER A 176 9.27 -0.46 -2.13
C SER A 176 8.76 -0.24 -3.55
N LEU A 177 7.55 0.28 -3.67
CA LEU A 177 6.96 0.70 -4.94
C LEU A 177 6.32 2.08 -4.80
N ARG A 178 6.56 2.94 -5.78
CA ARG A 178 5.97 4.28 -5.90
C ARG A 178 5.55 4.55 -7.34
N LEU A 179 4.67 5.53 -7.54
CA LEU A 179 4.48 6.12 -8.87
C LEU A 179 5.41 7.31 -9.10
N SER A 180 5.92 7.46 -10.32
CA SER A 180 6.70 8.60 -10.81
C SER A 180 5.85 9.74 -11.38
#